data_AF-A0AAW6CNG2-F1
#
_entry.id   AF-A0AAW6CNG2-F1
#
_cell.length_a   1.000
_cell.length_b   1.000
_cell.length_c   1.000
_cell.angle_alpha   90.00
_cell.angle_beta   90.00
_cell.angle_gamma   90.00
#
_symmetry.space_group_name_H-M   'P 1'
#
loop_
_entity.id
_entity.type
_entity.pdbx_description
1 polymer ?
#
loop_
_entity_poly.entity_id
_entity_poly.type
_entity_poly.pdbx_seq_one_letter_code
_entity_poly.pdbx_strand_id
1 'polypeptide(L)'
;MTIGTLGRKIVFEVSDETALILQEMTRETSGRWAIHEAMGAKPKAEFLGPGLQTVNLTIYLSAGLGVRPRSVLEAVEGMVEAGTAEYLVIGNRPVGKNPFRLTGSSETWSTIFSRGELVKAALSITLEEYA
;
A
#
# COMPACT_ATOMS: atom_id res chain seq x y z
N MET A 1 -12.24 2.14 -15.71
CA MET A 1 -11.20 3.19 -15.74
C MET A 1 -10.13 2.83 -14.71
N THR A 2 -8.91 2.57 -15.16
CA THR A 2 -7.80 2.19 -14.29
C THR A 2 -7.25 3.40 -13.54
N ILE A 3 -7.28 3.36 -12.21
CA ILE A 3 -6.79 4.41 -11.32
C ILE A 3 -5.30 4.19 -11.02
N GLY A 4 -4.86 2.94 -10.90
CA GLY A 4 -3.47 2.59 -10.63
C GLY A 4 -3.20 1.09 -10.72
N THR A 5 -1.95 0.71 -10.56
CA THR A 5 -1.50 -0.68 -10.55
C THR A 5 -0.38 -0.84 -9.54
N LEU A 6 -0.36 -1.99 -8.86
CA LEU A 6 0.78 -2.48 -8.10
C LEU A 6 1.24 -3.78 -8.77
N GLY A 7 2.27 -3.66 -9.60
CA GLY A 7 2.71 -4.75 -10.48
C GLY A 7 1.62 -5.20 -11.45
N ARG A 8 1.68 -6.48 -11.87
CA ARG A 8 0.67 -7.10 -12.75
C ARG A 8 -0.51 -7.73 -12.01
N LYS A 9 -0.36 -7.96 -10.70
CA LYS A 9 -1.32 -8.76 -9.91
C LYS A 9 -2.43 -7.91 -9.30
N ILE A 10 -2.16 -6.65 -8.96
CA ILE A 10 -3.14 -5.76 -8.34
C ILE A 10 -3.36 -4.57 -9.26
N VAL A 11 -4.54 -4.51 -9.88
CA VAL A 11 -4.98 -3.39 -10.71
C VAL A 11 -6.08 -2.66 -9.94
N PHE A 12 -5.83 -1.42 -9.60
CA PHE A 12 -6.83 -0.52 -9.01
C PHE A 12 -7.68 0.03 -10.15
N GLU A 13 -8.89 -0.49 -10.29
CA GLU A 13 -9.83 -0.06 -11.32
C GLU A 13 -11.19 0.27 -10.71
N VAL A 14 -11.79 1.35 -11.22
CA VAL A 14 -13.20 1.65 -11.06
C VAL A 14 -13.84 1.57 -12.43
N SER A 15 -14.64 0.55 -12.68
CA SER A 15 -15.47 0.33 -13.87
C SER A 15 -16.94 0.21 -13.47
N ASP A 16 -17.84 0.20 -14.47
CA ASP A 16 -19.28 0.05 -14.25
C ASP A 16 -19.65 -1.34 -13.69
N GLU A 17 -18.79 -2.34 -13.89
CA GLU A 17 -18.99 -3.72 -13.41
C GLU A 17 -18.14 -4.06 -12.17
N THR A 18 -16.96 -3.44 -12.02
CA THR A 18 -16.01 -3.74 -10.95
C THR A 18 -15.38 -2.49 -10.35
N ALA A 19 -15.48 -2.30 -9.02
CA ALA A 19 -14.79 -1.18 -8.37
C ALA A 19 -13.95 -1.62 -7.17
N LEU A 20 -12.64 -1.43 -7.33
CA LEU A 20 -11.59 -1.60 -6.34
C LEU A 20 -11.14 -0.18 -5.96
N ILE A 21 -11.78 0.38 -4.94
CA ILE A 21 -11.71 1.82 -4.68
C ILE A 21 -10.51 2.09 -3.78
N LEU A 22 -9.51 2.78 -4.33
CA LEU A 22 -8.44 3.40 -3.54
C LEU A 22 -9.05 4.60 -2.80
N GLN A 23 -9.29 4.44 -1.51
CA GLN A 23 -9.99 5.43 -0.70
C GLN A 23 -9.02 6.51 -0.24
N GLU A 24 -7.87 6.10 0.28
CA GLU A 24 -6.84 7.00 0.80
C GLU A 24 -5.45 6.43 0.54
N MET A 25 -4.49 7.33 0.32
CA MET A 25 -3.09 7.01 0.18
C MET A 25 -2.26 8.03 0.96
N THR A 26 -1.36 7.55 1.81
CA THR A 26 -0.35 8.36 2.46
C THR A 26 1.04 7.91 2.01
N ARG A 27 1.93 8.87 1.77
CA ARG A 27 3.34 8.61 1.44
C ARG A 27 4.21 9.40 2.38
N GLU A 28 5.11 8.69 3.04
CA GLU A 28 6.11 9.24 3.93
C GLU A 28 7.48 9.13 3.28
N THR A 29 8.24 10.22 3.34
CA THR A 29 9.61 10.28 2.83
C THR A 29 10.46 10.88 3.93
N SER A 30 11.44 10.11 4.40
CA SER A 30 12.30 10.50 5.52
C SER A 30 13.73 10.75 5.04
N GLY A 31 14.44 11.66 5.71
CA GLY A 31 15.88 11.80 5.60
C GLY A 31 16.54 11.26 6.87
N ARG A 32 17.67 10.58 6.73
CA ARG A 32 18.43 10.06 7.86
C ARG A 32 19.42 11.11 8.34
N TRP A 33 19.31 11.49 9.60
CA TRP A 33 20.17 12.48 10.26
C TRP A 33 20.78 11.87 11.52
N ALA A 34 22.08 12.06 11.72
CA ALA A 34 22.75 11.81 12.99
C ALA A 34 22.81 13.11 13.79
N ILE A 35 22.46 13.07 15.07
CA ILE A 35 22.57 14.22 15.96
C ILE A 35 23.77 14.01 16.87
N HIS A 36 24.72 14.95 16.81
CA HIS A 36 25.92 14.97 17.63
C HIS A 36 25.74 15.97 18.76
N GLU A 37 25.65 15.45 19.98
CA GLU A 37 25.52 16.24 21.21
C GLU A 37 26.84 16.94 21.56
N ALA A 38 26.77 18.19 22.02
CA ALA A 38 27.93 18.94 22.49
C ALA A 38 27.58 19.66 23.80
N MET A 39 28.40 19.48 24.84
CA MET A 39 28.14 20.12 26.14
C MET A 39 28.11 21.65 26.02
N GLY A 40 27.01 22.26 26.49
CA GLY A 40 26.83 23.71 26.51
C GLY A 40 26.58 24.36 25.15
N ALA A 41 26.47 23.59 24.07
CA ALA A 41 26.22 24.08 22.72
C ALA A 41 24.99 23.40 22.10
N LYS A 42 24.45 23.98 21.04
CA LYS A 42 23.37 23.34 20.28
C LYS A 42 23.91 22.08 19.59
N PRO A 43 23.18 20.96 19.63
CA PRO A 43 23.56 19.74 18.92
C PRO A 43 23.72 20.01 17.43
N LYS A 44 24.69 19.34 16.80
CA LYS A 44 24.94 19.44 15.36
C LYS A 44 24.30 18.25 14.65
N ALA A 45 23.48 18.52 13.63
CA ALA A 45 22.89 17.50 12.79
C ALA A 45 23.77 17.22 11.56
N GLU A 46 24.05 15.96 11.29
CA GLU A 46 24.78 15.47 10.11
C GLU A 46 23.84 14.63 9.25
N PHE A 47 23.82 14.91 7.94
CA PHE A 47 22.97 14.18 7.01
C PHE A 47 23.64 12.88 6.55
N LEU A 48 23.03 11.75 6.87
CA LEU A 48 23.54 10.42 6.52
C LEU A 48 23.06 9.92 5.15
N GLY A 49 21.97 10.47 4.64
CA GLY A 49 21.38 10.08 3.36
C GLY A 49 19.86 10.01 3.39
N PRO A 50 19.21 9.70 2.25
CA PRO A 50 17.78 9.49 2.21
C PRO A 50 17.37 8.24 3.01
N GLY A 51 16.24 8.31 3.70
CA GLY A 51 15.56 7.16 4.29
C GLY A 51 14.67 6.47 3.26
N LEU A 52 14.26 5.23 3.55
CA LEU A 52 13.30 4.50 2.72
C LEU A 52 11.95 5.20 2.79
N GLN A 53 11.26 5.24 1.65
CA GLN A 53 9.89 5.75 1.58
C GLN A 53 8.89 4.68 2.03
N THR A 54 7.88 5.11 2.77
CA THR A 54 6.78 4.24 3.19
C THR A 54 5.50 4.74 2.55
N VAL A 55 4.66 3.84 2.06
CA VAL A 55 3.37 4.16 1.45
C VAL A 55 2.30 3.31 2.12
N ASN A 56 1.26 3.94 2.65
CA ASN A 56 0.08 3.23 3.15
C ASN A 56 -1.10 3.49 2.23
N LEU A 57 -1.81 2.42 1.90
CA LEU A 57 -2.95 2.42 0.99
C LEU A 57 -4.15 1.81 1.70
N THR A 58 -5.28 2.51 1.68
CA THR A 58 -6.56 1.98 2.14
C THR A 58 -7.47 1.72 0.96
N ILE A 59 -7.90 0.48 0.84
CA ILE A 59 -8.62 -0.07 -0.29
C ILE A 59 -9.98 -0.60 0.18
N TYR A 60 -11.04 -0.19 -0.49
CA TYR A 60 -12.39 -0.71 -0.23
C TYR A 60 -12.76 -1.77 -1.25
N LEU A 61 -13.18 -2.94 -0.74
CA LEU A 61 -13.61 -4.10 -1.52
C LEU A 61 -15.10 -4.36 -1.27
N SER A 62 -15.87 -4.52 -2.34
CA SER A 62 -17.29 -4.83 -2.26
C SER A 62 -17.71 -5.80 -3.37
N ALA A 63 -18.36 -6.89 -2.98
CA ALA A 63 -18.97 -7.85 -3.90
C ALA A 63 -20.13 -7.24 -4.68
N GLY A 64 -20.80 -6.22 -4.13
CA GLY A 64 -21.82 -5.45 -4.86
C GLY A 64 -21.23 -4.60 -5.99
N LEU A 65 -19.92 -4.40 -5.99
CA LEU A 65 -19.16 -3.76 -7.06
C LEU A 65 -18.39 -4.81 -7.87
N GLY A 66 -18.93 -6.02 -8.05
CA GLY A 66 -18.37 -7.09 -8.89
C GLY A 66 -17.02 -7.69 -8.47
N VAL A 67 -16.39 -7.20 -7.40
CA VAL A 67 -15.10 -7.69 -6.91
C VAL A 67 -15.33 -8.79 -5.88
N ARG A 68 -14.68 -9.94 -6.01
CA ARG A 68 -14.70 -10.99 -4.97
C ARG A 68 -13.69 -10.65 -3.87
N PRO A 69 -14.11 -10.12 -2.70
CA PRO A 69 -13.17 -9.57 -1.73
C PRO A 69 -12.18 -10.63 -1.26
N ARG A 70 -12.67 -11.84 -0.98
CA ARG A 70 -11.85 -12.96 -0.48
C ARG A 70 -10.68 -13.33 -1.42
N SER A 71 -10.93 -13.41 -2.72
CA SER A 71 -9.87 -13.73 -3.70
C SER A 71 -8.82 -12.63 -3.82
N VAL A 72 -9.23 -11.37 -3.64
CA VAL A 72 -8.29 -10.23 -3.64
C VAL A 72 -7.43 -10.24 -2.37
N LEU A 73 -8.04 -10.52 -1.22
CA LEU A 73 -7.32 -10.65 0.06
C LEU A 73 -6.27 -11.77 -0.01
N GLU A 74 -6.66 -12.97 -0.45
CA GLU A 74 -5.74 -14.11 -0.64
C GLU A 74 -4.60 -13.79 -1.64
N ALA A 75 -4.89 -13.04 -2.70
CA ALA A 75 -3.86 -12.62 -3.66
C ALA A 75 -2.86 -11.62 -3.05
N VAL A 76 -3.34 -10.70 -2.20
CA VAL A 76 -2.50 -9.72 -1.50
C VAL A 76 -1.66 -10.42 -0.43
N GLU A 77 -2.26 -11.32 0.35
CA GLU A 77 -1.55 -12.17 1.33
C GLU A 77 -0.41 -12.94 0.66
N GLY A 78 -0.67 -13.61 -0.46
CA GLY A 78 0.37 -14.31 -1.21
C GLY A 78 1.47 -13.39 -1.76
N MET A 79 1.19 -12.11 -2.01
CA MET A 79 2.22 -11.13 -2.39
C MET A 79 3.07 -10.67 -1.20
N VAL A 80 2.47 -10.52 -0.02
CA VAL A 80 3.19 -10.25 1.24
C VAL A 80 4.14 -11.41 1.53
N GLU A 81 3.64 -12.65 1.53
CA GLU A 81 4.42 -13.84 1.86
C GLU A 81 5.53 -14.12 0.84
N ALA A 82 5.29 -13.82 -0.45
CA ALA A 82 6.29 -13.97 -1.49
C ALA A 82 7.40 -12.89 -1.42
N GLY A 83 7.22 -11.83 -0.62
CA GLY A 83 8.18 -10.72 -0.50
C GLY A 83 8.44 -10.00 -1.82
N THR A 84 7.44 -9.93 -2.71
CA THR A 84 7.62 -9.37 -4.06
C THR A 84 7.74 -7.84 -4.00
N ALA A 85 8.74 -7.29 -4.67
CA ALA A 85 8.89 -5.85 -4.87
C ALA A 85 8.37 -5.45 -6.26
N GLU A 86 7.42 -4.53 -6.31
CA GLU A 86 6.73 -4.11 -7.54
C GLU A 86 6.61 -2.58 -7.61
N TYR A 87 6.47 -2.06 -8.83
CA TYR A 87 6.21 -0.63 -9.01
C TYR A 87 4.75 -0.30 -8.71
N LEU A 88 4.55 0.68 -7.83
CA LEU A 88 3.25 1.30 -7.60
C LEU A 88 3.08 2.46 -8.60
N VAL A 89 2.09 2.35 -9.48
CA VAL A 89 1.76 3.34 -10.50
C VAL A 89 0.35 3.84 -10.26
N ILE A 90 0.13 5.16 -10.21
CA ILE A 90 -1.18 5.79 -10.05
C ILE A 90 -1.33 6.85 -11.13
N GLY A 91 -2.44 6.82 -11.88
CA GLY A 91 -2.70 7.77 -12.97
C GLY A 91 -1.60 7.80 -14.03
N ASN A 92 -1.08 6.63 -14.42
CA ASN A 92 0.06 6.47 -15.35
C ASN A 92 1.38 7.09 -14.89
N ARG A 93 1.53 7.43 -13.60
CA ARG A 93 2.80 7.90 -13.02
C ARG A 93 3.26 6.98 -11.89
N PRO A 94 4.52 6.53 -11.89
CA PRO A 94 5.06 5.78 -10.77
C PRO A 94 5.13 6.68 -9.54
N VAL A 95 4.75 6.13 -8.38
CA VAL A 95 4.72 6.86 -7.10
C VAL A 95 6.13 7.17 -6.60
N GLY A 96 7.07 6.25 -6.81
CA GLY A 96 8.47 6.37 -6.44
C GLY A 96 9.40 6.05 -7.61
N LYS A 97 10.70 6.32 -7.44
CA LYS A 97 11.73 5.94 -8.42
C LYS A 97 12.06 4.44 -8.34
N ASN A 98 12.00 3.89 -7.14
CA ASN A 98 12.30 2.50 -6.84
C ASN A 98 11.01 1.67 -6.70
N PRO A 99 11.10 0.35 -6.86
CA PRO A 99 9.99 -0.55 -6.55
C PRO A 99 9.67 -0.53 -5.05
N PHE A 100 8.47 -0.94 -4.70
CA PHE A 100 8.00 -1.05 -3.33
C PHE A 100 7.74 -2.52 -2.99
N ARG A 101 8.22 -2.96 -1.83
CA ARG A 101 7.86 -4.26 -1.24
C ARG A 101 6.63 -4.11 -0.35
N LEU A 102 5.75 -5.11 -0.34
CA LEU A 102 4.74 -5.21 0.72
C LEU A 102 5.41 -5.61 2.02
N THR A 103 5.22 -4.80 3.06
CA THR A 103 5.69 -5.11 4.42
C THR A 103 4.58 -5.65 5.31
N GLY A 104 3.32 -5.35 4.99
CA GLY A 104 2.18 -5.83 5.74
C GLY A 104 0.85 -5.56 5.04
N SER A 105 -0.13 -6.37 5.39
CA SER A 105 -1.54 -6.19 5.05
C SER A 105 -2.37 -6.30 6.33
N SER A 106 -3.41 -5.48 6.42
CA SER A 106 -4.40 -5.51 7.50
C SER A 106 -5.78 -5.50 6.89
N GLU A 107 -6.64 -6.42 7.34
CA GLU A 107 -7.94 -6.66 6.75
C GLU A 107 -9.05 -6.41 7.76
N THR A 108 -10.07 -5.65 7.34
CA THR A 108 -11.27 -5.40 8.12
C THR A 108 -12.47 -5.95 7.39
N TRP A 109 -13.05 -7.02 7.92
CA TRP A 109 -14.22 -7.67 7.32
C TRP A 109 -15.49 -7.02 7.87
N SER A 110 -16.25 -6.31 7.02
CA SER A 110 -17.36 -5.45 7.50
C SER A 110 -18.74 -6.09 7.34
N THR A 111 -19.04 -6.72 6.21
CA THR A 111 -20.33 -7.37 5.99
C THR A 111 -20.14 -8.78 5.47
N ILE A 112 -20.59 -9.75 6.28
CA ILE A 112 -20.54 -11.18 5.98
C ILE A 112 -21.99 -11.66 5.89
N PHE A 113 -22.37 -12.23 4.75
CA PHE A 113 -23.71 -12.80 4.53
C PHE A 113 -23.78 -14.26 4.98
N SER A 114 -24.97 -14.86 4.92
CA SER A 114 -25.18 -16.27 5.23
C SER A 114 -24.25 -17.15 4.39
N ARG A 115 -23.79 -18.27 4.96
CA ARG A 115 -22.72 -19.15 4.43
C ARG A 115 -21.29 -18.59 4.45
N GLY A 116 -21.06 -17.43 5.09
CA GLY A 116 -19.71 -16.88 5.27
C GLY A 116 -19.20 -16.12 4.04
N GLU A 117 -20.11 -15.70 3.16
CA GLU A 117 -19.77 -14.91 1.98
C GLU A 117 -19.42 -13.48 2.38
N LEU A 118 -18.16 -13.11 2.20
CA LEU A 118 -17.66 -11.77 2.48
C LEU A 118 -18.12 -10.82 1.36
N VAL A 119 -19.00 -9.90 1.71
CA VAL A 119 -19.60 -8.95 0.75
C VAL A 119 -18.90 -7.60 0.79
N LYS A 120 -18.39 -7.17 1.94
CA LYS A 120 -17.65 -5.91 2.07
C LYS A 120 -16.43 -6.09 2.97
N ALA A 121 -15.30 -5.56 2.55
CA ALA A 121 -14.06 -5.54 3.31
C ALA A 121 -13.28 -4.26 3.05
N ALA A 122 -12.51 -3.81 4.03
CA ALA A 122 -11.49 -2.79 3.87
C ALA A 122 -10.12 -3.44 4.05
N LEU A 123 -9.20 -3.12 3.16
CA LEU A 123 -7.84 -3.64 3.15
C LEU A 123 -6.88 -2.46 3.27
N SER A 124 -6.02 -2.50 4.28
CA SER A 124 -4.94 -1.54 4.46
C SER A 124 -3.61 -2.23 4.16
N ILE A 125 -2.87 -1.74 3.17
CA ILE A 125 -1.57 -2.29 2.78
C ILE A 125 -0.50 -1.28 3.13
N THR A 126 0.61 -1.76 3.72
CA THR A 126 1.82 -0.98 3.93
C THR A 126 2.91 -1.44 2.98
N LEU A 127 3.48 -0.48 2.27
CA LEU A 127 4.52 -0.65 1.28
C LEU A 127 5.77 0.10 1.76
N GLU A 128 6.94 -0.49 1.54
CA GLU A 128 8.22 0.17 1.81
C GLU A 128 9.09 0.13 0.56
N GLU A 129 9.82 1.21 0.32
CA GLU A 129 10.75 1.33 -0.80
C GLU A 129 11.82 0.23 -0.74
N TYR A 130 12.03 -0.44 -1.86
CA TYR A 130 13.07 -1.46 -2.03
C TYR A 130 14.18 -0.88 -2.90
N ALA A 131 15.30 -0.55 -2.27
CA ALA A 131 16.49 0.04 -2.89
C ALA A 131 17.55 -1.01 -3.24
#